data_AF-A0A4Q4TK99-F1
#
_entry.id   AF-A0A4Q4TK99-F1
#
_cell.length_a   1.000
_cell.length_b   1.000
_cell.length_c   1.000
_cell.angle_alpha   90.00
_cell.angle_beta   90.00
_cell.angle_gamma   90.00
#
_symmetry.space_group_name_H-M   'P 1'
#
loop_
_entity.id
_entity.type
_entity.pdbx_description
1 polymer ?
#
loop_
_entity_poly.entity_id
_entity_poly.type
_entity_poly.pdbx_seq_one_letter_code
_entity_poly.pdbx_strand_id
1 'polypeptide(L)'
;MQHVGLLIYRFYDVEKHDLDEEQAVKQLNAEILRVYAKDGCRCRCSIGGCSPLLWMLGSMHYHRNTLANLGDTFAWYMEHFGSDMEAQHHKDSVRFMTFEALRIPHTCCNPGSWGLSRPSYGFEEIQEIEEEQAALLEILEDLVKEFEDKVVGILEKETTETLAALGEFWAGYWCDRMEEVLDDLNGATISDEERLAAERIGVTWDDELEDEPDEESEDGRFDIRYWYRRIDEIV
;
A
#
# COMPACT_ATOMS: atom_id res chain seq x y z
N MET A 1 -4.52 12.69 -2.93
CA MET A 1 -3.36 11.80 -2.91
C MET A 1 -3.48 10.67 -3.91
N GLN A 2 -4.68 10.26 -4.31
CA GLN A 2 -4.91 9.31 -5.42
C GLN A 2 -4.12 9.63 -6.71
N HIS A 3 -4.21 10.86 -7.20
CA HIS A 3 -3.51 11.24 -8.43
C HIS A 3 -1.98 11.41 -8.25
N VAL A 4 -1.48 11.41 -7.01
CA VAL A 4 -0.03 11.44 -6.71
C VAL A 4 0.57 10.04 -6.83
N GLY A 5 -0.13 9.01 -6.36
CA GLY A 5 0.24 7.62 -6.66
C GLY A 5 0.17 7.32 -8.16
N LEU A 6 -0.82 7.88 -8.87
CA LEU A 6 -0.89 7.84 -10.35
C LEU A 6 0.28 8.56 -11.03
N LEU A 7 0.77 9.67 -10.46
CA LEU A 7 1.97 10.35 -10.97
C LEU A 7 3.21 9.47 -10.77
N ILE A 8 3.43 8.92 -9.56
CA ILE A 8 4.52 7.96 -9.30
C ILE A 8 4.38 6.71 -10.19
N TYR A 9 3.16 6.24 -10.43
CA TYR A 9 2.84 5.15 -11.37
C TYR A 9 3.23 5.49 -12.81
N ARG A 10 2.93 6.69 -13.32
CA ARG A 10 3.41 7.18 -14.62
C ARG A 10 4.93 7.31 -14.70
N PHE A 11 5.64 7.46 -13.58
CA PHE A 11 7.11 7.42 -13.55
C PHE A 11 7.69 6.01 -13.62
N TYR A 12 6.99 5.03 -13.05
CA TYR A 12 7.39 3.62 -13.13
C TYR A 12 7.09 3.02 -14.51
N ASP A 13 5.96 3.42 -15.13
CA ASP A 13 5.56 2.96 -16.45
C ASP A 13 6.07 3.92 -17.55
N VAL A 14 7.18 3.53 -18.19
CA VAL A 14 7.72 4.03 -19.47
C VAL A 14 8.82 5.10 -19.43
N GLU A 15 10.01 4.66 -19.87
CA GLU A 15 11.10 5.23 -20.68
C GLU A 15 11.06 6.66 -21.29
N LYS A 16 10.07 7.53 -21.06
CA LYS A 16 10.02 8.88 -21.65
C LYS A 16 9.23 9.87 -20.80
N HIS A 17 9.88 10.52 -19.83
CA HIS A 17 9.27 11.69 -19.19
C HIS A 17 10.24 12.86 -19.01
N ASP A 18 9.64 14.05 -19.01
CA ASP A 18 10.25 15.38 -19.00
C ASP A 18 10.97 15.64 -17.66
N LEU A 19 12.15 16.26 -17.70
CA LEU A 19 12.97 16.53 -16.50
C LEU A 19 12.19 17.34 -15.44
N ASP A 20 11.24 18.16 -15.89
CA ASP A 20 10.41 18.98 -15.02
C ASP A 20 9.42 18.14 -14.17
N GLU A 21 8.91 17.03 -14.70
CA GLU A 21 7.98 16.18 -13.96
C GLU A 21 8.72 15.35 -12.89
N GLU A 22 9.93 14.82 -13.20
CA GLU A 22 10.75 14.05 -12.26
C GLU A 22 11.13 14.90 -11.04
N GLN A 23 11.53 16.14 -11.29
CA GLN A 23 11.86 17.11 -10.25
C GLN A 23 10.65 17.43 -9.37
N ALA A 24 9.45 17.50 -9.96
CA ALA A 24 8.23 17.80 -9.24
C ALA A 24 7.81 16.62 -8.34
N VAL A 25 7.98 15.37 -8.78
CA VAL A 25 7.74 14.17 -7.93
C VAL A 25 8.75 14.08 -6.79
N LYS A 26 10.02 14.40 -7.02
CA LYS A 26 11.03 14.49 -5.95
C LYS A 26 10.66 15.52 -4.88
N GLN A 27 10.25 16.72 -5.31
CA GLN A 27 9.81 17.75 -4.37
C GLN A 27 8.56 17.34 -3.60
N LEU A 28 7.58 16.74 -4.28
CA LEU A 28 6.36 16.28 -3.65
C LEU A 28 6.61 15.17 -2.62
N ASN A 29 7.43 14.16 -2.95
CA ASN A 29 7.84 13.13 -2.01
C ASN A 29 8.54 13.74 -0.79
N ALA A 30 9.45 14.69 -0.99
CA ALA A 30 10.14 15.36 0.10
C ALA A 30 9.15 16.11 1.03
N GLU A 31 8.11 16.75 0.50
CA GLU A 31 7.08 17.38 1.33
C GLU A 31 6.19 16.35 2.04
N ILE A 32 5.78 15.27 1.36
CA ILE A 32 4.99 14.19 1.96
C ILE A 32 5.75 13.54 3.14
N LEU A 33 7.03 13.26 2.96
CA LEU A 33 7.87 12.65 4.01
C LEU A 33 8.14 13.60 5.18
N ARG A 34 8.05 14.93 4.98
CA ARG A 34 8.12 15.90 6.09
C ARG A 34 6.83 15.97 6.90
N VAL A 35 5.68 15.71 6.28
CA VAL A 35 4.38 15.77 6.95
C VAL A 35 4.06 14.41 7.57
N TYR A 36 4.55 14.20 8.79
CA TYR A 36 4.22 13.01 9.58
C TYR A 36 2.91 13.17 10.39
N ALA A 37 1.99 14.02 9.92
CA ALA A 37 0.68 14.18 10.54
C ALA A 37 -0.18 12.94 10.27
N LYS A 38 -0.63 12.29 11.33
CA LYS A 38 -1.55 11.15 11.25
C LYS A 38 -2.99 11.64 11.44
N ASP A 39 -3.90 11.04 10.68
CA ASP A 39 -5.32 11.26 10.90
C ASP A 39 -5.80 10.61 12.22
N GLY A 40 -7.06 10.87 12.59
CA GLY A 40 -7.67 10.27 13.78
C GLY A 40 -8.25 8.87 13.54
N CYS A 41 -7.93 8.21 12.42
CA CYS A 41 -8.56 6.93 12.12
C CYS A 41 -8.01 5.80 13.01
N ARG A 42 -8.75 4.70 13.05
CA ARG A 42 -8.43 3.53 13.87
C ARG A 42 -8.10 2.28 13.07
N CYS A 43 -7.82 2.46 11.78
CA CYS A 43 -7.49 1.33 10.91
C CYS A 43 -6.23 0.62 11.37
N ARG A 44 -6.23 -0.72 11.29
CA ARG A 44 -5.09 -1.55 11.66
C ARG A 44 -3.93 -1.49 10.66
N CYS A 45 -4.13 -0.85 9.50
CA CYS A 45 -3.08 -0.63 8.49
C CYS A 45 -1.95 0.30 8.96
N SER A 46 -2.15 1.04 10.06
CA SER A 46 -1.18 1.96 10.63
C SER A 46 -1.33 2.03 12.15
N ILE A 47 -0.26 2.36 12.85
CA ILE A 47 -0.33 2.62 14.30
C ILE A 47 -0.56 4.12 14.50
N GLY A 48 -1.70 4.46 15.11
CA GLY A 48 -2.01 5.84 15.50
C GLY A 48 -2.49 6.74 14.36
N GLY A 49 -3.02 6.16 13.28
CA GLY A 49 -3.65 6.89 12.18
C GLY A 49 -2.88 6.84 10.86
N CYS A 50 -3.61 7.00 9.76
CA CYS A 50 -3.09 6.95 8.39
C CYS A 50 -2.41 8.30 8.08
N SER A 51 -1.18 8.27 7.54
CA SER A 51 -0.39 9.46 7.19
C SER A 51 -0.43 9.76 5.68
N PRO A 52 0.01 10.96 5.23
CA PRO A 52 0.14 11.27 3.80
C PRO A 52 0.97 10.27 3.00
N LEU A 53 2.05 9.72 3.60
CA LEU A 53 2.82 8.64 3.01
C LEU A 53 1.92 7.44 2.71
N LEU A 54 1.17 6.96 3.68
CA LEU A 54 0.30 5.78 3.50
C LEU A 54 -0.81 6.02 2.48
N TRP A 55 -1.37 7.24 2.43
CA TRP A 55 -2.33 7.62 1.40
C TRP A 55 -1.74 7.60 -0.01
N MET A 56 -0.48 8.02 -0.15
CA MET A 56 0.26 7.92 -1.41
C MET A 56 0.54 6.45 -1.77
N LEU A 57 0.95 5.61 -0.82
CA LEU A 57 1.22 4.18 -1.05
C LEU A 57 -0.04 3.40 -1.46
N GLY A 58 -1.19 3.66 -0.84
CA GLY A 58 -2.45 3.02 -1.24
C GLY A 58 -2.87 3.36 -2.67
N SER A 59 -2.43 4.53 -3.16
CA SER A 59 -2.68 4.93 -4.55
C SER A 59 -1.75 4.22 -5.54
N MET A 60 -0.59 3.72 -5.10
CA MET A 60 0.32 2.89 -5.90
C MET A 60 -0.17 1.44 -5.98
N HIS A 61 -0.75 0.91 -4.88
CA HIS A 61 -1.28 -0.46 -4.82
C HIS A 61 -2.48 -0.67 -5.74
N TYR A 62 -3.38 0.32 -5.86
CA TYR A 62 -4.61 0.23 -6.66
C TYR A 62 -4.38 -0.17 -8.14
N HIS A 63 -3.18 0.07 -8.68
CA HIS A 63 -2.86 -0.22 -10.09
C HIS A 63 -2.08 -1.53 -10.30
N ARG A 64 -1.85 -2.33 -9.24
CA ARG A 64 -1.04 -3.56 -9.31
C ARG A 64 -1.86 -4.79 -8.92
N ASN A 65 -1.95 -5.74 -9.85
CA ASN A 65 -2.75 -6.95 -9.65
C ASN A 65 -1.95 -8.13 -9.09
N THR A 66 -0.61 -8.02 -8.93
CA THR A 66 0.27 -9.10 -8.44
C THR A 66 1.24 -8.62 -7.36
N LEU A 67 1.63 -9.53 -6.46
CA LEU A 67 2.64 -9.27 -5.42
C LEU A 67 4.00 -8.88 -6.01
N ALA A 68 4.45 -9.56 -7.06
CA ALA A 68 5.70 -9.24 -7.74
C ALA A 68 5.73 -7.79 -8.24
N ASN A 69 4.67 -7.35 -8.92
CA ASN A 69 4.58 -5.98 -9.38
C ASN A 69 4.58 -4.97 -8.23
N LEU A 70 3.97 -5.32 -7.10
CA LEU A 70 3.93 -4.48 -5.91
C LEU A 70 5.32 -4.38 -5.25
N GLY A 71 6.01 -5.52 -5.11
CA GLY A 71 7.37 -5.61 -4.59
C GLY A 71 8.36 -4.81 -5.45
N ASP A 72 8.34 -5.00 -6.76
CA ASP A 72 9.20 -4.28 -7.71
C ASP A 72 8.93 -2.77 -7.70
N THR A 73 7.66 -2.37 -7.68
CA THR A 73 7.27 -0.96 -7.61
C THR A 73 7.82 -0.32 -6.34
N PHE A 74 7.76 -1.02 -5.21
CA PHE A 74 8.23 -0.48 -3.94
C PHE A 74 9.76 -0.55 -3.80
N ALA A 75 10.41 -1.55 -4.39
CA ALA A 75 11.86 -1.61 -4.51
C ALA A 75 12.40 -0.40 -5.29
N TRP A 76 11.79 -0.09 -6.45
CA TRP A 76 12.11 1.12 -7.19
C TRP A 76 11.90 2.38 -6.36
N TYR A 77 10.81 2.46 -5.59
CA TYR A 77 10.55 3.59 -4.69
C TYR A 77 11.64 3.74 -3.62
N MET A 78 12.13 2.65 -3.02
CA MET A 78 13.26 2.68 -2.08
C MET A 78 14.55 3.18 -2.73
N GLU A 79 14.85 2.77 -3.97
CA GLU A 79 16.05 3.23 -4.68
C GLU A 79 16.04 4.74 -4.94
N HIS A 80 14.86 5.33 -5.17
CA HIS A 80 14.72 6.73 -5.57
C HIS A 80 14.44 7.68 -4.39
N PHE A 81 13.74 7.21 -3.36
CA PHE A 81 13.27 8.04 -2.25
C PHE A 81 13.61 7.47 -0.87
N GLY A 82 14.14 6.26 -0.78
CA GLY A 82 14.45 5.60 0.49
C GLY A 82 15.48 6.36 1.34
N SER A 83 16.37 7.15 0.73
CA SER A 83 17.32 7.99 1.47
C SER A 83 16.67 9.19 2.17
N ASP A 84 15.49 9.61 1.72
CA ASP A 84 14.74 10.71 2.33
C ASP A 84 13.79 10.20 3.43
N MET A 85 13.69 8.88 3.59
CA MET A 85 12.83 8.24 4.57
C MET A 85 13.53 8.07 5.93
N GLU A 86 12.80 8.34 7.01
CA GLU A 86 13.22 7.99 8.35
C GLU A 86 12.89 6.52 8.64
N ALA A 87 13.53 5.94 9.66
CA ALA A 87 13.28 4.56 10.08
C ALA A 87 11.79 4.27 10.33
N GLN A 88 11.05 5.24 10.87
CA GLN A 88 9.61 5.08 11.10
C GLN A 88 8.80 5.05 9.78
N HIS A 89 9.22 5.77 8.74
CA HIS A 89 8.57 5.68 7.43
C HIS A 89 8.71 4.27 6.85
N HIS A 90 9.88 3.64 6.96
CA HIS A 90 10.07 2.27 6.49
C HIS A 90 9.19 1.27 7.25
N LYS A 91 9.05 1.43 8.57
CA LYS A 91 8.15 0.58 9.39
C LYS A 91 6.69 0.75 9.01
N ASP A 92 6.25 2.00 8.86
CA ASP A 92 4.89 2.32 8.45
C ASP A 92 4.59 1.73 7.05
N SER A 93 5.56 1.79 6.13
CA SER A 93 5.46 1.16 4.82
C SER A 93 5.35 -0.36 4.90
N VAL A 94 6.20 -1.04 5.69
CA VAL A 94 6.10 -2.49 5.94
C VAL A 94 4.70 -2.87 6.40
N ARG A 95 4.18 -2.18 7.41
CA ARG A 95 2.84 -2.45 7.95
C ARG A 95 1.75 -2.23 6.92
N PHE A 96 1.78 -1.10 6.24
CA PHE A 96 0.75 -0.76 5.26
C PHE A 96 0.74 -1.71 4.07
N MET A 97 1.91 -2.01 3.49
CA MET A 97 2.02 -2.87 2.31
C MET A 97 1.63 -4.31 2.64
N THR A 98 2.02 -4.81 3.82
CA THR A 98 1.62 -6.14 4.30
C THR A 98 0.11 -6.22 4.55
N PHE A 99 -0.48 -5.17 5.13
CA PHE A 99 -1.93 -5.06 5.33
C PHE A 99 -2.69 -5.09 3.99
N GLU A 100 -2.22 -4.32 3.00
CA GLU A 100 -2.79 -4.31 1.64
C GLU A 100 -2.70 -5.69 0.99
N ALA A 101 -1.54 -6.34 1.08
CA ALA A 101 -1.30 -7.65 0.48
C ALA A 101 -2.18 -8.77 1.09
N LEU A 102 -2.46 -8.70 2.40
CA LEU A 102 -3.40 -9.60 3.09
C LEU A 102 -4.87 -9.28 2.77
N ARG A 103 -5.16 -8.22 2.00
CA ARG A 103 -6.51 -7.77 1.61
C ARG A 103 -7.45 -7.52 2.80
N ILE A 104 -6.90 -7.07 3.93
CA ILE A 104 -7.70 -6.74 5.11
C ILE A 104 -8.53 -5.46 4.79
N PRO A 105 -9.83 -5.42 5.11
CA PRO A 105 -10.65 -4.23 4.85
C PRO A 105 -10.15 -2.99 5.59
N HIS A 106 -9.92 -1.90 4.86
CA HIS A 106 -9.62 -0.60 5.47
C HIS A 106 -10.82 0.02 6.17
N THR A 107 -10.60 0.45 7.42
CA THR A 107 -11.48 1.34 8.18
C THR A 107 -10.90 2.75 8.32
N CYS A 108 -9.85 3.12 7.55
CA CYS A 108 -9.30 4.50 7.58
C CYS A 108 -10.43 5.48 7.20
N CYS A 109 -10.37 6.69 7.74
CA CYS A 109 -11.35 7.76 7.51
C CYS A 109 -11.27 8.39 6.11
N ASN A 110 -10.82 7.65 5.09
CA ASN A 110 -10.42 8.22 3.80
C ASN A 110 -11.51 9.15 3.21
N PRO A 111 -11.15 10.37 2.78
CA PRO A 111 -11.89 11.05 1.72
C PRO A 111 -11.60 10.33 0.38
N GLY A 112 -12.18 9.14 0.22
CA GLY A 112 -12.45 8.47 -1.06
C GLY A 112 -11.33 8.39 -2.09
N SER A 113 -10.94 7.16 -2.41
CA SER A 113 -10.21 6.80 -3.64
C SER A 113 -10.95 7.13 -4.94
N TRP A 114 -12.05 7.91 -4.92
CA TRP A 114 -12.87 8.25 -6.10
C TRP A 114 -13.72 9.52 -5.88
N GLY A 115 -13.38 10.38 -4.91
CA GLY A 115 -14.27 11.49 -4.51
C GLY A 115 -15.58 11.05 -3.83
N LEU A 116 -15.77 9.74 -3.63
CA LEU A 116 -16.82 9.17 -2.80
C LEU A 116 -16.31 9.11 -1.36
N SER A 117 -16.89 9.93 -0.47
CA SER A 117 -16.64 9.79 0.97
C SER A 117 -16.97 8.35 1.37
N ARG A 118 -15.97 7.57 1.80
CA ARG A 118 -16.26 6.28 2.43
C ARG A 118 -17.07 6.58 3.69
N PRO A 119 -18.07 5.76 4.04
CA PRO A 119 -18.74 5.89 5.33
C PRO A 119 -17.69 5.91 6.43
N SER A 120 -17.76 6.90 7.32
CA SER A 120 -16.99 6.83 8.55
C SER A 120 -17.56 5.69 9.37
N TYR A 121 -16.83 4.59 9.46
CA TYR A 121 -17.19 3.45 10.30
C TYR A 121 -17.34 3.89 11.75
N GLY A 122 -18.44 3.48 12.37
CA GLY A 122 -18.63 3.62 13.82
C GLY A 122 -17.68 2.71 14.59
N PHE A 123 -17.49 2.95 15.88
CA PHE A 123 -16.62 2.09 16.70
C PHE A 123 -17.08 0.63 16.70
N GLU A 124 -18.39 0.39 16.79
CA GLU A 124 -18.97 -0.96 16.79
C GLU A 124 -18.71 -1.68 15.46
N GLU A 125 -18.87 -0.98 14.32
CA GLU A 125 -18.62 -1.55 12.99
C GLU A 125 -17.12 -1.85 12.76
N ILE A 126 -16.23 -0.98 13.25
CA ILE A 126 -14.79 -1.26 13.23
C ILE A 126 -14.48 -2.51 14.06
N GLN A 127 -15.09 -2.63 15.24
CA GLN A 127 -14.88 -3.78 16.11
C GLN A 127 -15.39 -5.08 15.47
N GLU A 128 -16.56 -5.05 14.83
CA GLU A 128 -17.10 -6.21 14.09
C GLU A 128 -16.15 -6.64 12.98
N ILE A 129 -15.65 -5.70 12.18
CA ILE A 129 -14.63 -5.98 11.15
C ILE A 129 -13.35 -6.54 11.78
N GLU A 130 -12.86 -5.97 12.88
CA GLU A 130 -11.65 -6.46 13.55
C GLU A 130 -11.83 -7.89 14.11
N GLU A 131 -13.01 -8.21 14.64
CA GLU A 131 -13.34 -9.54 15.13
C GLU A 131 -13.44 -10.57 13.98
N GLU A 132 -14.06 -10.19 12.86
CA GLU A 132 -14.13 -11.02 11.64
C GLU A 132 -12.74 -11.28 11.05
N GLN A 133 -11.85 -10.29 11.11
CA GLN A 133 -10.52 -10.33 10.52
C GLN A 133 -9.42 -10.74 11.52
N ALA A 134 -9.80 -11.20 12.72
CA ALA A 134 -8.87 -11.44 13.82
C ALA A 134 -7.69 -12.36 13.45
N ALA A 135 -7.94 -13.41 12.66
CA ALA A 135 -6.89 -14.34 12.21
C ALA A 135 -5.89 -13.67 11.25
N LEU A 136 -6.38 -12.88 10.29
CA LEU A 136 -5.51 -12.13 9.37
C LEU A 136 -4.75 -11.01 10.09
N LEU A 137 -5.35 -10.40 11.11
CA LEU A 137 -4.69 -9.40 11.95
C LEU A 137 -3.58 -10.02 12.81
N GLU A 138 -3.74 -11.25 13.30
CA GLU A 138 -2.66 -11.97 13.98
C GLU A 138 -1.49 -12.25 13.04
N ILE A 139 -1.78 -12.77 11.84
CA ILE A 139 -0.77 -13.00 10.78
C ILE A 139 -0.06 -11.68 10.41
N LEU A 140 -0.80 -10.59 10.30
CA LEU A 140 -0.23 -9.26 10.05
C LEU A 140 0.77 -8.87 11.13
N GLU A 141 0.45 -9.00 12.42
CA GLU A 141 1.38 -8.59 13.48
C GLU A 141 2.67 -9.43 13.47
N ASP A 142 2.56 -10.73 13.21
CA ASP A 142 3.72 -11.62 13.11
C ASP A 142 4.62 -11.25 11.92
N LEU A 143 4.01 -11.02 10.75
CA LEU A 143 4.75 -10.61 9.54
C LEU A 143 5.35 -9.23 9.67
N VAL A 144 4.61 -8.26 10.20
CA VAL A 144 5.12 -6.90 10.41
C VAL A 144 6.32 -6.93 11.34
N LYS A 145 6.27 -7.70 12.43
CA LYS A 145 7.40 -7.85 13.32
C LYS A 145 8.62 -8.45 12.60
N GLU A 146 8.42 -9.54 11.87
CA GLU A 146 9.48 -10.20 11.10
C GLU A 146 10.14 -9.24 10.09
N PHE A 147 9.33 -8.52 9.34
CA PHE A 147 9.75 -7.58 8.31
C PHE A 147 10.40 -6.32 8.90
N GLU A 148 9.85 -5.74 9.96
CA GLU A 148 10.44 -4.61 10.67
C GLU A 148 11.82 -4.97 11.23
N ASP A 149 11.98 -6.16 11.84
CA ASP A 149 13.27 -6.63 12.36
C ASP A 149 14.32 -6.69 11.24
N LYS A 150 13.94 -7.14 10.04
CA LYS A 150 14.85 -7.14 8.87
C LYS A 150 15.18 -5.75 8.38
N VAL A 151 14.18 -4.89 8.21
CA VAL A 151 14.37 -3.51 7.74
C VAL A 151 15.27 -2.75 8.72
N VAL A 152 15.02 -2.84 10.02
CA VAL A 152 15.87 -2.24 11.05
C VAL A 152 17.29 -2.78 10.96
N GLY A 153 17.46 -4.10 10.80
CA GLY A 153 18.78 -4.71 10.62
C GLY A 153 19.51 -4.29 9.34
N ILE A 154 18.80 -3.84 8.30
CA ILE A 154 19.40 -3.23 7.10
C ILE A 154 19.83 -1.79 7.40
N LEU A 155 18.93 -0.99 7.99
CA LEU A 155 19.18 0.41 8.31
C LEU A 155 20.35 0.58 9.29
N GLU A 156 20.45 -0.26 10.32
CA GLU A 156 21.51 -0.18 11.33
C GLU A 156 22.92 -0.49 10.80
N LYS A 157 23.04 -1.20 9.67
CA LYS A 157 24.35 -1.48 9.06
C LYS A 157 24.97 -0.25 8.41
N GLU A 158 24.16 0.76 8.08
CA GLU A 158 24.55 2.05 7.49
C GLU A 158 25.69 1.93 6.46
N THR A 159 25.52 1.07 5.47
CA THR A 159 26.51 0.89 4.39
C THR A 159 26.12 1.68 3.14
N THR A 160 27.05 1.82 2.20
CA THR A 160 26.77 2.36 0.86
C THR A 160 25.75 1.53 0.07
N GLU A 161 25.40 0.34 0.54
CA GLU A 161 24.49 -0.62 -0.10
C GLU A 161 23.11 -0.65 0.57
N THR A 162 22.84 0.25 1.54
CA THR A 162 21.58 0.26 2.30
C THR A 162 20.34 0.31 1.40
N LEU A 163 20.32 1.19 0.38
CA LEU A 163 19.19 1.30 -0.54
C LEU A 163 19.01 0.05 -1.42
N ALA A 164 20.12 -0.53 -1.89
CA ALA A 164 20.09 -1.78 -2.66
C ALA A 164 19.55 -2.94 -1.81
N ALA A 165 19.99 -3.05 -0.56
CA ALA A 165 19.50 -4.05 0.37
C ALA A 165 18.00 -3.86 0.72
N LEU A 166 17.52 -2.61 0.80
CA LEU A 166 16.08 -2.33 0.93
C LEU A 166 15.32 -2.74 -0.35
N GLY A 167 15.87 -2.47 -1.53
CA GLY A 167 15.30 -2.93 -2.80
C GLY A 167 15.17 -4.46 -2.87
N GLU A 168 16.26 -5.19 -2.54
CA GLU A 168 16.27 -6.65 -2.47
C GLU A 168 15.30 -7.20 -1.41
N PHE A 169 15.12 -6.49 -0.29
CA PHE A 169 14.11 -6.85 0.70
C PHE A 169 12.70 -6.82 0.09
N TRP A 170 12.33 -5.79 -0.66
CA TRP A 170 10.97 -5.66 -1.20
C TRP A 170 10.69 -6.54 -2.41
N ALA A 171 11.60 -6.53 -3.40
CA ALA A 171 11.44 -7.32 -4.63
C ALA A 171 11.71 -8.81 -4.42
N GLY A 172 12.49 -9.17 -3.40
CA GLY A 172 12.79 -10.56 -3.04
C GLY A 172 12.07 -10.97 -1.78
N TYR A 173 12.70 -10.71 -0.62
CA TYR A 173 12.30 -11.35 0.64
C TYR A 173 10.82 -11.15 1.01
N TRP A 174 10.33 -9.91 0.97
CA TRP A 174 8.95 -9.58 1.30
C TRP A 174 7.99 -10.24 0.31
N CYS A 175 8.29 -10.18 -0.99
CA CYS A 175 7.47 -10.78 -2.03
C CYS A 175 7.36 -12.30 -1.86
N ASP A 176 8.51 -12.99 -1.76
CA ASP A 176 8.58 -14.45 -1.58
C ASP A 176 7.84 -14.89 -0.31
N ARG A 177 8.04 -14.16 0.80
CA ARG A 177 7.41 -14.49 2.08
C ARG A 177 5.89 -14.26 2.05
N MET A 178 5.43 -13.20 1.39
CA MET A 178 4.00 -12.95 1.20
C MET A 178 3.37 -14.01 0.30
N GLU A 179 4.05 -14.44 -0.76
CA GLU A 179 3.58 -15.53 -1.63
C GLU A 179 3.40 -16.83 -0.83
N GLU A 180 4.38 -17.22 -0.01
CA GLU A 180 4.27 -18.40 0.86
C GLU A 180 3.07 -18.30 1.81
N VAL A 181 2.85 -17.14 2.44
CA VAL A 181 1.72 -16.95 3.36
C VAL A 181 0.38 -16.99 2.62
N LEU A 182 0.28 -16.34 1.47
CA LEU A 182 -0.95 -16.37 0.67
C LEU A 182 -1.20 -17.78 0.13
N ASP A 183 -0.16 -18.51 -0.26
CA ASP A 183 -0.24 -19.91 -0.66
C ASP A 183 -0.65 -20.82 0.50
N ASP A 184 -0.23 -20.56 1.74
CA ASP A 184 -0.70 -21.30 2.91
C ASP A 184 -2.17 -20.97 3.23
N LEU A 185 -2.56 -19.70 3.10
CA LEU A 185 -3.95 -19.25 3.28
C LEU A 185 -4.90 -19.82 2.22
N ASN A 186 -4.45 -19.88 0.96
CA ASN A 186 -5.19 -20.47 -0.17
C ASN A 186 -5.08 -22.01 -0.21
N GLY A 187 -3.93 -22.53 0.21
CA GLY A 187 -3.53 -23.94 0.30
C GLY A 187 -4.09 -24.65 1.52
N ALA A 188 -4.67 -23.91 2.47
CA ALA A 188 -5.84 -24.35 3.23
C ALA A 188 -7.04 -24.51 2.28
N THR A 189 -6.87 -25.37 1.26
CA THR A 189 -7.79 -25.54 0.16
C THR A 189 -9.09 -26.06 0.76
N ILE A 190 -10.17 -25.32 0.53
CA ILE A 190 -11.53 -25.85 0.51
C ILE A 190 -11.46 -27.20 -0.21
N SER A 191 -11.73 -28.28 0.50
CA SER A 191 -11.76 -29.62 -0.09
C SER A 191 -12.70 -29.62 -1.30
N ASP A 192 -12.50 -30.50 -2.27
CA ASP A 192 -13.43 -30.65 -3.41
C ASP A 192 -14.89 -30.77 -2.93
N GLU A 193 -15.09 -31.35 -1.74
CA GLU A 193 -16.39 -31.50 -1.08
C GLU A 193 -16.98 -30.18 -0.60
N GLU A 194 -16.17 -29.30 0.01
CA GLU A 194 -16.58 -27.95 0.42
C GLU A 194 -16.78 -27.04 -0.79
N ARG A 195 -15.95 -27.21 -1.83
CA ARG A 195 -16.06 -26.45 -3.09
C ARG A 195 -17.37 -26.78 -3.78
N LEU A 196 -17.67 -28.07 -3.93
CA LEU A 196 -18.94 -28.55 -4.46
C LEU A 196 -20.12 -28.17 -3.56
N ALA A 197 -19.92 -28.04 -2.24
CA ALA A 197 -20.96 -27.57 -1.33
C ALA A 197 -21.29 -26.08 -1.54
N ALA A 198 -20.26 -25.24 -1.70
CA ALA A 198 -20.41 -23.83 -2.03
C ALA A 198 -21.10 -23.64 -3.39
N GLU A 199 -20.70 -24.39 -4.41
CA GLU A 199 -21.34 -24.37 -5.73
C GLU A 199 -22.83 -24.79 -5.66
N ARG A 200 -23.16 -25.78 -4.83
CA ARG A 200 -24.56 -26.22 -4.61
C ARG A 200 -25.46 -25.16 -4.00
N ILE A 201 -24.90 -24.19 -3.26
CA ILE A 201 -25.65 -23.05 -2.70
C ILE A 201 -25.57 -21.81 -3.61
N GLY A 202 -24.97 -21.94 -4.80
CA GLY A 202 -24.94 -20.89 -5.83
C GLY A 202 -23.69 -20.01 -5.82
N VAL A 203 -22.63 -20.39 -5.11
CA VAL A 203 -21.33 -19.68 -5.17
C VAL A 203 -20.68 -19.93 -6.53
N THR A 204 -20.38 -18.87 -7.26
CA THR A 204 -19.57 -18.88 -8.48
C THR A 204 -18.17 -18.38 -8.16
N TRP A 205 -17.16 -19.06 -8.70
CA TRP A 205 -15.77 -18.67 -8.55
C TRP A 205 -15.43 -17.70 -9.68
N ASP A 206 -15.13 -16.44 -9.34
CA ASP A 206 -14.63 -15.47 -10.30
C ASP A 206 -13.16 -15.79 -10.56
N ASP A 207 -12.88 -16.44 -11.69
CA ASP A 207 -11.54 -16.51 -12.24
C ASP A 207 -11.24 -15.11 -12.81
N GLU A 208 -10.41 -14.35 -12.09
CA GLU A 208 -9.78 -13.08 -12.49
C GLU A 208 -10.69 -12.11 -13.27
N LEU A 209 -11.27 -11.14 -12.56
CA LEU A 209 -11.82 -9.96 -13.23
C LEU A 209 -10.68 -9.19 -13.90
N GLU A 210 -10.59 -9.29 -15.23
CA GLU A 210 -10.04 -8.23 -16.07
C GLU A 210 -10.86 -6.97 -15.79
N ASP A 211 -10.33 -6.06 -14.96
CA ASP A 211 -10.91 -4.73 -14.81
C ASP A 211 -10.90 -4.03 -16.19
N GLU A 212 -12.08 -3.59 -16.65
CA GLU A 212 -12.18 -2.75 -17.84
C GLU A 212 -11.36 -1.45 -17.64
N PRO A 213 -10.60 -0.99 -18.63
CA PRO A 213 -9.82 0.24 -18.49
C PRO A 213 -10.74 1.44 -18.32
N ASP A 214 -10.61 2.14 -17.19
CA ASP A 214 -11.34 3.37 -16.91
C ASP A 214 -11.08 4.44 -17.99
N GLU A 215 -12.16 5.05 -18.49
CA GLU A 215 -12.12 6.22 -19.37
C GLU A 215 -11.39 7.38 -18.66
N GLU A 216 -10.39 7.96 -19.33
CA GLU A 216 -9.62 9.12 -18.84
C GLU A 216 -10.55 10.27 -18.41
N SER A 217 -10.75 10.45 -17.10
CA SER A 217 -11.53 11.58 -16.60
C SER A 217 -10.81 12.91 -16.87
N GLU A 218 -11.48 13.86 -17.54
CA GLU A 218 -10.98 15.24 -17.79
C GLU A 218 -10.99 16.12 -16.52
N ASP A 219 -10.52 15.61 -15.37
CA ASP A 219 -10.40 16.41 -14.16
C ASP A 219 -8.97 16.93 -13.98
N GLY A 220 -8.79 18.25 -13.85
CA GLY A 220 -7.51 18.91 -13.55
C GLY A 220 -6.79 18.45 -12.26
N ARG A 221 -7.32 17.46 -11.54
CA ARG A 221 -6.65 16.70 -10.47
C ARG A 221 -5.36 15.97 -10.89
N PHE A 222 -5.07 15.87 -12.19
CA PHE A 222 -3.77 15.41 -12.72
C PHE A 222 -2.66 16.48 -12.68
N ASP A 223 -2.99 17.74 -12.40
CA ASP A 223 -2.01 18.82 -12.27
C ASP A 223 -1.36 18.81 -10.88
N ILE A 224 -0.03 18.67 -10.83
CA ILE A 224 0.77 18.71 -9.60
C ILE A 224 0.54 19.99 -8.77
N ARG A 225 0.17 21.11 -9.41
CA ARG A 225 -0.14 22.38 -8.74
C ARG A 225 -1.41 22.31 -7.88
N TYR A 226 -2.32 21.41 -8.19
CA TYR A 226 -3.49 21.15 -7.35
C TYR A 226 -3.08 20.53 -6.00
N TRP A 227 -2.10 19.62 -6.00
CA TRP A 227 -1.65 18.93 -4.80
C TRP A 227 -0.81 19.83 -3.88
N TYR A 228 0.05 20.69 -4.44
CA TYR A 228 0.75 21.71 -3.65
C TYR A 228 -0.23 22.57 -2.83
N ARG A 229 -1.33 23.02 -3.45
CA ARG A 229 -2.35 23.82 -2.77
C ARG A 229 -3.04 23.06 -1.62
N ARG A 230 -3.18 21.74 -1.75
CA ARG A 230 -3.85 20.89 -0.77
C ARG A 230 -2.96 20.55 0.43
N ILE A 231 -1.65 20.41 0.20
CA ILE A 231 -0.66 20.22 1.27
C ILE A 231 -0.59 21.49 2.12
N ASP A 232 -0.58 22.67 1.51
CA ASP A 232 -0.60 23.96 2.21
C ASP A 232 -1.85 24.17 3.09
N GLU A 233 -2.96 23.46 2.83
CA GLU A 233 -4.19 23.51 3.64
C GLU A 233 -4.14 22.64 4.90
N ILE A 234 -3.14 21.76 5.03
CA ILE A 234 -2.96 20.81 6.15
C ILE A 234 -1.97 21.33 7.20
N VAL A 235 -1.15 22.35 6.86
CA VAL A 235 -0.10 22.94 7.73
C VAL A 235 -0.63 24.06 8.61
#